data_AF-E6WLT1-F1
#
_entry.id   AF-E6WLT1-F1
#
_cell.length_a   1.000
_cell.length_b   1.000
_cell.length_c   1.000
_cell.angle_alpha   90.00
_cell.angle_beta   90.00
_cell.angle_gamma   90.00
#
_symmetry.space_group_name_H-M   'P 1'
#
loop_
_entity.id
_entity.type
_entity.pdbx_description
1 polymer ?
#
loop_
_entity_poly.entity_id
_entity_poly.type
_entity_poly.pdbx_seq_one_letter_code
_entity_poly.pdbx_strand_id
1 'polypeptide(L)'
;MKVISGNPALAEGAAEACPSRRARVPSGIIGIVLRAFSVIRRHRVNVLLIALAVLCFALPHLVRAEDLLSSQKQDAKDTFGHGSTIEWGLYIAEVIISIGAYIKTRNPMLFVGGLGFLIVVTRVLFSLAG
;
A
#
# COMPACT_ATOMS: atom_id res chain seq x y z
N MET A 1 -32.81 -26.93 91.27
CA MET A 1 -33.85 -25.86 91.40
C MET A 1 -33.16 -24.52 91.16
N LYS A 2 -33.66 -23.72 90.20
CA LYS A 2 -33.44 -22.27 89.92
C LYS A 2 -32.01 -21.74 89.62
N VAL A 3 -31.66 -21.54 88.35
CA VAL A 3 -31.65 -20.29 87.52
C VAL A 3 -30.42 -19.39 87.76
N ILE A 4 -29.59 -19.24 86.73
CA ILE A 4 -28.73 -18.06 86.53
C ILE A 4 -28.89 -17.63 85.06
N SER A 5 -29.44 -16.43 84.87
CA SER A 5 -29.69 -15.76 83.60
C SER A 5 -28.54 -14.84 83.21
N GLY A 6 -28.24 -14.75 81.91
CA GLY A 6 -27.72 -13.51 81.30
C GLY A 6 -26.35 -13.58 80.62
N ASN A 7 -26.35 -14.07 79.37
CA ASN A 7 -25.76 -13.55 78.12
C ASN A 7 -24.63 -12.47 78.08
N PRO A 8 -23.90 -12.38 76.93
CA PRO A 8 -22.43 -12.33 76.89
C PRO A 8 -21.85 -11.13 76.12
N ALA A 9 -20.52 -10.98 76.14
CA ALA A 9 -19.66 -10.64 74.98
C ALA A 9 -18.20 -10.54 75.49
N LEU A 10 -17.36 -11.54 75.19
CA LEU A 10 -16.42 -11.53 74.06
C LEU A 10 -15.42 -10.36 74.16
N ALA A 11 -14.25 -10.61 74.74
CA ALA A 11 -13.06 -11.19 74.07
C ALA A 11 -12.10 -10.07 73.65
N GLU A 12 -11.39 -9.54 74.66
CA GLU A 12 -10.18 -8.75 74.45
C GLU A 12 -8.95 -9.65 74.65
N GLY A 13 -8.01 -9.54 73.73
CA GLY A 13 -6.60 -9.82 74.00
C GLY A 13 -6.08 -11.17 73.49
N ALA A 14 -5.84 -11.28 72.18
CA ALA A 14 -4.66 -11.96 71.62
C ALA A 14 -4.69 -11.95 70.08
N ALA A 15 -4.48 -10.79 69.47
CA ALA A 15 -4.12 -10.71 68.05
C ALA A 15 -3.37 -9.41 67.77
N GLU A 16 -2.21 -9.23 68.40
CA GLU A 16 -1.20 -8.34 67.80
C GLU A 16 -0.51 -9.05 66.64
N ALA A 17 -0.42 -8.35 65.51
CA ALA A 17 0.59 -8.42 64.45
C ALA A 17 0.04 -8.59 63.01
N CYS A 18 -0.48 -7.49 62.44
CA CYS A 18 -0.14 -7.14 61.06
C CYS A 18 -0.39 -5.64 60.84
N PRO A 19 0.62 -4.80 60.61
CA PRO A 19 0.35 -3.45 60.14
C PRO A 19 -0.22 -3.59 58.73
N SER A 20 -1.40 -3.02 58.51
CA SER A 20 -2.03 -2.90 57.21
C SER A 20 -1.12 -2.10 56.28
N ARG A 21 -0.25 -2.83 55.57
CA ARG A 21 0.56 -2.29 54.48
C ARG A 21 -0.39 -1.92 53.35
N ARG A 22 -1.00 -0.73 53.47
CA ARG A 22 -1.63 0.00 52.37
C ARG A 22 -0.56 0.04 51.28
N ALA A 23 -0.70 -0.83 50.28
CA ALA A 23 0.18 -0.84 49.12
C ALA A 23 0.08 0.55 48.48
N ARG A 24 1.05 1.40 48.76
CA ARG A 24 1.15 2.74 48.22
C ARG A 24 1.38 2.56 46.73
N VAL A 25 0.29 2.66 45.95
CA VAL A 25 0.35 2.72 44.50
C VAL A 25 1.33 3.87 44.17
N PRO A 26 2.44 3.62 43.46
CA PRO A 26 3.40 4.67 43.17
C PRO A 26 2.71 5.78 42.37
N SER A 27 2.51 6.94 43.00
CA SER A 27 1.91 8.12 42.39
C SER A 27 2.96 8.81 41.54
N GLY A 28 3.00 8.45 40.26
CA GLY A 28 3.95 8.97 39.28
C GLY A 28 3.89 8.20 37.97
N ILE A 29 4.74 8.59 37.02
CA ILE A 29 4.82 8.00 35.66
C ILE A 29 4.94 6.47 35.72
N ILE A 30 5.71 5.95 36.68
CA ILE A 30 5.92 4.51 36.90
C ILE A 30 4.60 3.78 37.22
N GLY A 31 3.72 4.36 38.04
CA GLY A 31 2.43 3.74 38.38
C GLY A 31 1.43 3.78 37.23
N ILE A 32 1.48 4.82 36.40
CA ILE A 32 0.66 4.93 35.18
C ILE A 32 1.11 3.89 34.15
N VAL A 33 2.42 3.72 33.96
CA VAL A 33 2.99 2.71 33.05
C VAL A 33 2.63 1.29 33.49
N LEU A 34 2.76 0.97 34.78
CA LEU A 34 2.40 -0.35 35.29
C LEU A 34 0.88 -0.63 35.20
N ARG A 35 0.03 0.39 35.40
CA ARG A 35 -1.42 0.27 35.17
C ARG A 35 -1.77 0.12 33.69
N ALA A 36 -1.12 0.86 32.82
CA ALA A 36 -1.31 0.72 31.38
C ALA A 36 -0.92 -0.70 30.94
N PHE A 37 0.22 -1.22 31.43
CA PHE A 37 0.69 -2.57 31.13
C PHE A 37 -0.25 -3.66 31.66
N SER A 38 -0.85 -3.47 32.83
CA SER A 38 -1.81 -4.42 33.39
C SER A 38 -3.16 -4.40 32.67
N VAL A 39 -3.63 -3.24 32.22
CA VAL A 39 -4.84 -3.09 31.39
C VAL A 39 -4.62 -3.69 29.99
N ILE A 40 -3.46 -3.43 29.38
CA ILE A 40 -3.04 -4.04 28.10
C ILE A 40 -3.00 -5.57 28.26
N ARG A 41 -2.47 -6.09 29.38
CA ARG A 41 -2.46 -7.53 29.67
C ARG A 41 -3.86 -8.13 29.85
N ARG A 42 -4.82 -7.35 30.33
CA ARG A 42 -6.21 -7.78 30.53
C ARG A 42 -7.02 -7.78 29.23
N HIS A 43 -6.74 -6.84 28.32
CA HIS A 43 -7.42 -6.68 27.02
C HIS A 43 -6.52 -7.02 25.83
N ARG A 44 -5.64 -8.02 25.98
CA ARG A 44 -4.63 -8.40 24.97
C ARG A 44 -5.21 -8.62 23.58
N VAL A 45 -6.35 -9.29 23.50
CA VAL A 45 -7.03 -9.60 22.23
C VAL A 45 -7.53 -8.31 21.56
N ASN A 46 -8.19 -7.42 22.30
CA ASN A 46 -8.71 -6.17 21.75
C ASN A 46 -7.59 -5.23 21.30
N VAL A 47 -6.49 -5.15 22.07
CA VAL A 47 -5.31 -4.38 21.68
C VAL A 47 -4.65 -4.94 20.42
N LEU A 48 -4.57 -6.27 20.29
CA LEU A 48 -4.09 -6.94 19.08
C LEU A 48 -5.00 -6.67 17.88
N LEU A 49 -6.32 -6.71 18.04
CA LEU A 49 -7.27 -6.42 16.96
C LEU A 49 -7.19 -4.97 16.49
N ILE A 50 -7.02 -4.01 17.41
CA ILE A 50 -6.82 -2.60 17.07
C ILE A 50 -5.48 -2.40 16.36
N ALA A 51 -4.41 -3.04 16.83
CA ALA A 51 -3.10 -2.98 16.18
C ALA A 51 -3.14 -3.60 14.77
N LEU A 52 -3.84 -4.71 14.59
CA LEU A 52 -4.08 -5.33 13.29
C LEU A 52 -4.90 -4.42 12.37
N ALA A 53 -5.96 -3.78 12.88
CA ALA A 53 -6.76 -2.84 12.12
C ALA A 53 -5.92 -1.65 11.65
N VAL A 54 -5.15 -1.03 12.56
CA VAL A 54 -4.21 0.05 12.21
C VAL A 54 -3.21 -0.43 11.17
N LEU A 55 -2.65 -1.63 11.30
CA LEU A 55 -1.71 -2.20 10.34
C LEU A 55 -2.37 -2.40 8.96
N CYS A 56 -3.59 -2.93 8.89
CA CYS A 56 -4.33 -3.11 7.63
C CYS A 56 -4.65 -1.77 6.94
N PHE A 57 -4.94 -0.72 7.70
CA PHE A 57 -5.10 0.63 7.15
C PHE A 57 -3.74 1.28 6.80
N ALA A 58 -2.67 0.94 7.53
CA ALA A 58 -1.31 1.48 7.40
C ALA A 58 -0.53 0.95 6.17
N LEU A 59 -0.64 -0.35 5.92
CA LEU A 59 0.12 -1.04 4.88
C LEU A 59 -0.12 -0.55 3.44
N PRO A 60 -1.36 -0.29 2.97
CA PRO A 60 -1.60 0.04 1.56
C PRO A 60 -1.02 1.40 1.13
N HIS A 61 -0.68 2.28 2.07
CA HIS A 61 0.01 3.54 1.74
C HIS A 61 1.54 3.45 1.81
N LEU A 62 2.09 2.39 2.39
CA LEU A 62 3.53 2.11 2.38
C LEU A 62 3.93 1.23 1.19
N VAL A 63 3.00 0.43 0.67
CA VAL A 63 3.18 -0.35 -0.55
C VAL A 63 2.53 0.39 -1.71
N ARG A 64 3.33 1.18 -2.44
CA ARG A 64 2.90 1.69 -3.75
C ARG A 64 2.65 0.47 -4.63
N ALA A 65 1.41 0.28 -5.08
CA ALA A 65 1.10 -0.71 -6.10
C ALA A 65 1.74 -0.22 -7.42
N GLU A 66 3.01 -0.60 -7.66
CA GLU A 66 3.62 -0.40 -8.95
C GLU A 66 2.98 -1.37 -9.95
N ASP A 67 2.44 -0.81 -11.03
CA ASP A 67 1.96 -1.59 -12.16
C ASP A 67 3.13 -2.40 -12.71
N LEU A 68 3.09 -3.72 -12.59
CA LEU A 68 4.15 -4.60 -13.07
C LEU A 68 4.37 -4.47 -14.59
N LEU A 69 3.38 -3.96 -15.32
CA LEU A 69 3.48 -3.66 -16.76
C LEU A 69 3.94 -2.23 -17.04
N SER A 70 4.20 -1.40 -16.03
CA SER A 70 4.66 -0.02 -16.25
C SER A 70 6.00 0.05 -16.98
N SER A 71 6.95 -0.81 -16.62
CA SER A 71 8.24 -0.93 -17.34
C SER A 71 8.04 -1.35 -18.79
N GLN A 72 7.14 -2.30 -19.04
CA GLN A 72 6.90 -2.86 -20.38
C GLN A 72 6.24 -1.86 -21.32
N LYS A 73 5.47 -0.90 -20.79
CA LYS A 73 4.89 0.19 -21.59
C LYS A 73 5.98 1.08 -22.19
N GLN A 74 7.05 1.35 -21.44
CA GLN A 74 8.16 2.15 -21.94
C GLN A 74 8.95 1.39 -23.02
N ASP A 75 9.25 0.11 -22.79
CA ASP A 75 9.95 -0.73 -23.77
C ASP A 75 9.17 -0.86 -25.09
N ALA A 76 7.83 -0.96 -25.01
CA ALA A 76 6.96 -0.97 -26.17
C ALA A 76 6.99 0.37 -26.93
N LYS A 77 7.03 1.49 -26.21
CA LYS A 77 7.16 2.83 -26.82
C LYS A 77 8.50 3.01 -27.50
N ASP A 78 9.58 2.53 -26.90
CA ASP A 78 10.92 2.63 -27.49
C ASP A 78 11.06 1.71 -28.71
N THR A 79 10.32 0.59 -28.74
CA THR A 79 10.34 -0.37 -29.86
C THR A 79 9.41 0.01 -31.00
N PHE A 80 8.24 0.60 -30.75
CA PHE A 80 7.23 0.86 -31.79
C PHE A 80 6.90 2.33 -31.99
N GLY A 81 7.31 3.21 -31.07
CA GLY A 81 6.94 4.62 -31.07
C GLY A 81 7.83 5.49 -31.96
N HIS A 82 7.68 6.81 -31.78
CA HIS A 82 8.39 7.77 -32.61
C HIS A 82 9.91 7.74 -32.37
N GLY A 83 10.68 7.72 -33.46
CA GLY A 83 12.13 7.58 -33.45
C GLY A 83 12.61 6.13 -33.41
N SER A 84 11.70 5.15 -33.41
CA SER A 84 12.06 3.74 -33.38
C SER A 84 12.63 3.24 -34.72
N THR A 85 13.48 2.22 -34.63
CA THR A 85 13.90 1.36 -35.76
C THR A 85 12.72 0.82 -36.57
N ILE A 86 11.57 0.51 -35.95
CA ILE A 86 10.37 0.01 -36.64
C ILE A 86 9.71 1.12 -37.47
N GLU A 87 9.58 2.33 -36.92
CA GLU A 87 9.09 3.49 -37.68
C GLU A 87 10.00 3.75 -38.89
N TRP A 88 11.32 3.73 -38.67
CA TRP A 88 12.29 3.91 -39.73
C TRP A 88 12.21 2.81 -40.80
N GLY A 89 12.03 1.55 -40.39
CA GLY A 89 11.83 0.42 -41.29
C GLY A 89 10.59 0.56 -42.17
N LEU A 90 9.47 1.04 -41.60
CA LEU A 90 8.25 1.33 -42.36
C LEU A 90 8.48 2.40 -43.44
N TYR A 91 9.22 3.47 -43.13
CA TYR A 91 9.54 4.50 -44.12
C TYR A 91 10.39 3.96 -45.26
N ILE A 92 11.38 3.11 -44.98
CA ILE A 92 12.20 2.51 -46.04
C ILE A 92 11.38 1.57 -46.92
N ALA A 93 10.55 0.72 -46.30
CA ALA A 93 9.68 -0.18 -47.04
C ALA A 93 8.77 0.60 -48.00
N GLU A 94 8.18 1.71 -47.53
CA GLU A 94 7.32 2.56 -48.34
C GLU A 94 8.06 3.22 -49.50
N VAL A 95 9.31 3.66 -49.30
CA VAL A 95 10.15 4.19 -50.38
C VAL A 95 10.40 3.12 -51.46
N ILE A 96 10.76 1.90 -51.06
CA ILE A 96 11.02 0.80 -52.01
C ILE A 96 9.76 0.46 -52.81
N ILE A 97 8.61 0.34 -52.13
CA ILE A 97 7.32 0.06 -52.77
C ILE A 97 6.94 1.20 -53.73
N SER A 98 7.11 2.46 -53.29
CA SER A 98 6.82 3.65 -54.10
C SER A 98 7.68 3.69 -55.36
N ILE A 99 8.97 3.36 -55.28
CA ILE A 99 9.86 3.28 -56.45
C ILE A 99 9.39 2.17 -57.40
N GLY A 100 9.13 0.97 -56.88
CA GLY A 100 8.66 -0.16 -57.69
C GLY A 100 7.33 0.15 -58.41
N ALA A 101 6.38 0.76 -57.68
CA ALA A 101 5.11 1.17 -58.23
C ALA A 101 5.24 2.34 -59.22
N TYR A 102 6.17 3.28 -58.99
CA TYR A 102 6.45 4.38 -59.90
C TYR A 102 7.00 3.90 -61.24
N ILE A 103 7.87 2.89 -61.25
CA ILE A 103 8.40 2.33 -62.51
C ILE A 103 7.26 1.85 -63.42
N LYS A 104 6.25 1.20 -62.83
CA LYS A 104 5.10 0.66 -63.57
C LYS A 104 4.07 1.72 -63.97
N THR A 105 3.76 2.63 -63.06
CA THR A 105 2.63 3.57 -63.23
C THR A 105 3.04 4.94 -63.75
N ARG A 106 4.33 5.29 -63.64
CA ARG A 106 4.90 6.61 -63.95
C ARG A 106 4.20 7.78 -63.24
N ASN A 107 3.52 7.50 -62.13
CA ASN A 107 2.77 8.50 -61.38
C ASN A 107 3.59 8.99 -60.17
N PRO A 108 4.08 10.26 -60.15
CA PRO A 108 4.85 10.79 -59.03
C PRO A 108 4.04 10.97 -57.74
N MET A 109 2.70 10.94 -57.82
CA MET A 109 1.82 11.05 -56.65
C MET A 109 2.01 9.92 -55.65
N LEU A 110 2.60 8.78 -56.05
CA LEU A 110 2.92 7.68 -55.15
C LEU A 110 3.87 8.10 -54.02
N PHE A 111 4.83 9.00 -54.28
CA PHE A 111 5.74 9.47 -53.24
C PHE A 111 5.06 10.42 -52.26
N VAL A 112 4.20 11.31 -52.75
CA VAL A 112 3.53 12.30 -51.91
C VAL A 112 2.37 11.67 -51.13
N GLY A 113 1.56 10.85 -51.82
CA GLY A 113 0.40 10.18 -51.26
C GLY A 113 0.72 8.92 -50.46
N GLY A 114 1.85 8.25 -50.73
CA GLY A 114 2.33 7.10 -49.95
C GLY A 114 3.17 7.56 -48.76
N LEU A 115 4.39 8.03 -49.02
CA LEU A 115 5.34 8.45 -47.98
C LEU A 115 4.78 9.58 -47.10
N GLY A 116 4.21 10.62 -47.71
CA GLY A 116 3.65 11.75 -46.97
C GLY A 116 2.48 11.36 -46.08
N PHE A 117 1.60 10.48 -46.59
CA PHE A 117 0.48 9.95 -45.80
C PHE A 117 0.97 9.06 -44.65
N LEU A 118 1.93 8.16 -44.92
CA LEU A 118 2.49 7.26 -43.91
C LEU A 118 3.09 8.04 -42.73
N ILE A 119 3.85 9.10 -43.01
CA ILE A 119 4.43 9.97 -41.97
C ILE A 119 3.33 10.61 -41.10
N VAL A 120 2.25 11.10 -41.71
CA VAL A 120 1.16 11.72 -40.93
C VAL A 120 0.47 10.67 -40.06
N VAL A 121 0.20 9.49 -40.61
CA VAL A 121 -0.48 8.41 -39.88
C VAL A 121 0.36 7.92 -38.70
N THR A 122 1.65 7.63 -38.89
CA THR A 122 2.53 7.18 -37.80
C THR A 122 2.61 8.23 -36.70
N ARG A 123 2.74 9.52 -37.06
CA ARG A 123 2.75 10.62 -36.09
C ARG A 123 1.47 10.71 -35.27
N VAL A 124 0.31 10.60 -35.93
CA VAL A 124 -0.99 10.67 -35.24
C VAL A 124 -1.21 9.46 -34.35
N LEU A 125 -0.92 8.25 -34.84
CA LEU A 125 -1.10 7.01 -34.06
C LEU A 125 -0.15 6.96 -32.85
N PHE A 126 1.10 7.36 -33.01
CA PHE A 126 2.04 7.40 -31.87
C PHE A 126 1.71 8.49 -30.87
N SER A 127 1.16 9.63 -31.34
CA SER A 127 0.65 10.66 -30.43
C SER A 127 -0.58 10.22 -29.64
N LEU A 128 -1.40 9.32 -30.18
CA LEU A 128 -2.56 8.74 -29.50
C LEU A 128 -2.16 7.65 -28.50
N ALA A 129 -1.11 6.90 -28.81
CA ALA A 129 -0.63 5.79 -27.97
C ALA A 129 0.10 6.26 -26.70
N GLY A 130 0.59 7.52 -26.67
CA GLY A 130 1.20 8.15 -25.51
C GLY A 130 2.71 8.26 -25.58
#